data_AF-A0A3B8J9D4-F1
#
_entry.id   AF-A0A3B8J9D4-F1
#
_cell.length_a   1.000
_cell.length_b   1.000
_cell.length_c   1.000
_cell.angle_alpha   90.00
_cell.angle_beta   90.00
_cell.angle_gamma   90.00
#
_symmetry.space_group_name_H-M   'P 1'
#
loop_
_entity.id
_entity.type
_entity.pdbx_description
1 polymer ?
#
loop_
_entity_poly.entity_id
_entity_poly.type
_entity_poly.pdbx_seq_one_letter_code
_entity_poly.pdbx_strand_id
1 'polypeptide(L)'
;MSVDCKNTFFPVSPFENKKAARRPDNIMQTHTHEFTASTELALRDDLRHNHRFAGVTSEAIPAGRSHIHKIKVNTTFDLNHFHELIVKTGPAETVNSRDPRKGQVHVHFVEGETTVNGSVPHDHEVLFVTLAAPNPPNK
;
A
#
# COMPACT_ATOMS: atom_id res chain seq x y z
N MET A 1 3.55 -22.73 -4.93
CA MET A 1 2.35 -22.98 -4.09
C MET A 1 1.60 -21.66 -4.03
N SER A 2 0.57 -21.52 -4.87
CA SER A 2 -0.18 -20.27 -5.04
C SER A 2 -1.18 -20.12 -3.89
N VAL A 3 -1.19 -18.95 -3.26
CA VAL A 3 -2.14 -18.60 -2.20
C VAL A 3 -3.40 -18.10 -2.87
N ASP A 4 -4.42 -18.97 -2.89
CA ASP A 4 -5.74 -18.73 -3.46
C ASP A 4 -6.44 -17.58 -2.71
N CYS A 5 -6.47 -16.38 -3.29
CA CYS A 5 -7.18 -15.22 -2.75
C CYS A 5 -8.68 -15.34 -3.02
N LYS A 6 -9.34 -16.33 -2.42
CA LYS A 6 -10.79 -16.51 -2.51
C LYS A 6 -11.46 -16.02 -1.24
N ASN A 7 -12.42 -15.11 -1.42
CA ASN A 7 -13.40 -14.65 -0.43
C ASN A 7 -12.88 -13.84 0.77
N THR A 8 -12.51 -12.58 0.52
CA THR A 8 -12.70 -11.54 1.55
C THR A 8 -13.42 -10.32 0.97
N PHE A 9 -14.74 -10.45 0.84
CA PHE A 9 -15.62 -9.29 0.77
C PHE A 9 -15.52 -8.59 2.12
N PHE A 10 -14.70 -7.54 2.23
CA PHE A 10 -14.68 -6.70 3.42
C PHE A 10 -15.83 -5.69 3.30
N PRO A 11 -16.94 -5.84 4.04
CA PRO A 11 -17.91 -4.77 4.12
C PRO A 11 -17.20 -3.53 4.69
N VAL A 12 -17.30 -2.41 3.99
CA VAL A 12 -17.07 -1.08 4.59
C VAL A 12 -18.22 -0.81 5.57
N SER A 13 -18.15 -1.48 6.73
CA SER A 13 -18.97 -1.14 7.89
C SER A 13 -18.55 0.27 8.34
N PRO A 14 -19.49 1.19 8.64
CA PRO A 14 -19.16 2.27 9.54
C PRO A 14 -18.72 1.58 10.83
N PHE A 15 -17.45 1.75 11.21
CA PHE A 15 -16.83 1.12 12.36
C PHE A 15 -17.75 1.24 13.59
N GLU A 16 -18.49 0.18 13.91
CA GLU A 16 -19.27 0.14 15.15
C GLU A 16 -18.28 0.00 16.31
N ASN A 17 -18.12 1.12 17.00
CA ASN A 17 -17.23 1.30 18.12
C ASN A 17 -17.80 0.59 19.36
N LYS A 18 -17.57 -0.72 19.50
CA LYS A 18 -17.74 -1.42 20.78
C LYS A 18 -16.39 -1.56 21.47
N LYS A 19 -15.99 -0.50 22.19
CA LYS A 19 -14.83 -0.51 23.08
C LYS A 19 -15.09 -1.40 24.29
N ALA A 20 -14.41 -2.54 24.39
CA ALA A 20 -13.89 -2.95 25.68
C ALA A 20 -12.87 -1.88 26.09
N ALA A 21 -13.05 -1.25 27.25
CA ALA A 21 -12.24 -0.14 27.73
C ALA A 21 -10.79 -0.60 27.99
N ARG A 22 -9.97 -0.67 26.93
CA ARG A 22 -8.52 -0.61 27.03
C ARG A 22 -8.16 0.84 27.38
N ARG A 23 -7.25 1.01 28.35
CA ARG A 23 -6.65 2.31 28.68
C ARG A 23 -6.24 3.01 27.38
N PRO A 24 -6.39 4.35 27.26
CA PRO A 24 -5.90 5.03 26.07
C PRO A 24 -4.38 4.88 26.08
N ASP A 25 -3.87 3.88 25.36
CA ASP A 25 -2.51 3.96 24.86
C ASP A 25 -2.49 5.30 24.11
N ASN A 26 -1.63 6.21 24.56
CA ASN A 26 -1.44 7.50 23.94
C ASN A 26 -0.73 7.27 22.58
N ILE A 27 -1.44 6.65 21.63
CA ILE A 27 -0.94 6.36 20.29
C ILE A 27 -1.00 7.68 19.54
N MET A 28 0.06 8.46 19.71
CA MET A 28 0.31 9.65 18.92
C MET A 28 0.35 9.23 17.44
N GLN A 29 -0.39 9.96 16.61
CA GLN A 29 -0.37 9.75 15.16
C GLN A 29 1.07 9.80 14.65
N THR A 30 1.37 8.97 13.66
CA THR A 30 2.69 8.89 13.03
C THR A 30 2.63 9.41 11.59
N HIS A 31 3.69 9.20 10.79
CA HIS A 31 3.72 9.61 9.40
C HIS A 31 3.08 8.57 8.46
N THR A 32 2.77 9.02 7.26
CA THR A 32 2.31 8.23 6.11
C THR A 32 3.14 8.61 4.88
N HIS A 33 3.02 7.85 3.80
CA HIS A 33 3.61 8.21 2.51
C HIS A 33 2.53 8.36 1.44
N GLU A 34 2.66 9.38 0.60
CA GLU A 34 1.97 9.45 -0.68
C GLU A 34 2.60 8.48 -1.68
N PHE A 35 1.81 7.98 -2.63
CA PHE A 35 2.31 7.25 -3.78
C PHE A 35 1.46 7.51 -5.02
N THR A 36 2.10 7.44 -6.18
CA THR A 36 1.45 7.34 -7.49
C THR A 36 2.17 6.25 -8.27
N ALA A 37 1.42 5.39 -8.95
CA ALA A 37 1.96 4.21 -9.59
C ALA A 37 1.07 3.71 -10.73
N SER A 38 1.56 2.71 -11.44
CA SER A 38 0.80 1.95 -12.42
C SER A 38 1.10 0.47 -12.24
N THR A 39 0.19 -0.36 -12.69
CA THR A 39 0.43 -1.79 -12.80
C THR A 39 1.36 -2.09 -13.99
N GLU A 40 2.00 -3.25 -13.95
CA GLU A 40 2.69 -3.79 -15.11
C GLU A 40 1.69 -4.24 -16.18
N LEU A 41 2.18 -4.46 -17.39
CA LEU A 41 1.33 -4.86 -18.52
C LEU A 41 0.94 -6.34 -18.39
N ALA A 42 -0.36 -6.62 -18.39
CA ALA A 42 -0.90 -7.98 -18.42
C ALA A 42 -1.47 -8.31 -19.81
N LEU A 43 -1.76 -9.59 -20.03
CA LEU A 43 -2.32 -10.13 -21.28
C LEU A 43 -1.45 -9.81 -22.53
N ARG A 44 -1.99 -10.09 -23.72
CA ARG A 44 -1.30 -9.97 -25.02
C ARG A 44 -2.22 -9.31 -26.04
N ASP A 45 -1.61 -8.87 -27.14
CA ASP A 45 -2.30 -8.32 -28.31
C ASP A 45 -3.23 -7.15 -27.96
N ASP A 46 -4.47 -7.16 -28.47
CA ASP A 46 -5.48 -6.12 -28.27
C ASP A 46 -5.98 -6.02 -26.81
N LEU A 47 -5.75 -7.06 -26.02
CA LEU A 47 -6.07 -7.09 -24.60
C LEU A 47 -4.90 -6.67 -23.72
N ARG A 48 -3.73 -6.31 -24.27
CA ARG A 48 -2.57 -5.91 -23.46
C ARG A 48 -2.75 -4.51 -22.89
N HIS A 49 -2.83 -4.39 -21.57
CA HIS A 49 -3.05 -3.11 -20.90
C HIS A 49 -2.49 -3.08 -19.48
N ASN A 50 -2.61 -1.91 -18.84
CA ASN A 50 -2.28 -1.70 -17.43
C ASN A 50 -3.30 -0.72 -16.81
N HIS A 51 -3.22 -0.54 -15.49
CA HIS A 51 -4.02 0.43 -14.78
C HIS A 51 -3.15 1.38 -13.96
N ARG A 52 -3.64 2.59 -13.66
CA ARG A 52 -2.96 3.58 -12.82
C ARG A 52 -3.59 3.60 -11.42
N PHE A 53 -2.86 4.07 -10.41
CA PHE A 53 -3.41 4.29 -9.08
C PHE A 53 -2.59 5.31 -8.28
N ALA A 54 -3.21 5.92 -7.28
CA ALA A 54 -2.58 6.87 -6.38
C ALA A 54 -3.25 6.82 -5.00
N GLY A 55 -2.53 7.19 -3.95
CA GLY A 55 -3.09 7.21 -2.60
C GLY A 55 -2.06 7.56 -1.53
N VAL A 56 -2.46 7.30 -0.29
CA VAL A 56 -1.60 7.42 0.89
C VAL A 56 -1.60 6.12 1.66
N THR A 57 -0.46 5.76 2.25
CA THR A 57 -0.33 4.55 3.07
C THR A 57 -1.10 4.68 4.40
N SER A 58 -1.28 3.55 5.11
CA SER A 58 -1.61 3.59 6.53
C SER A 58 -0.54 4.33 7.35
N GLU A 59 -0.82 4.61 8.63
CA GLU A 59 0.23 4.96 9.58
C GLU A 59 1.29 3.85 9.70
N ALA A 60 2.49 4.23 10.16
CA ALA A 60 3.62 3.32 10.33
C ALA A 60 3.31 2.17 11.31
N ILE A 61 3.67 0.95 10.90
CA ILE A 61 3.53 -0.27 11.69
C ILE A 61 4.94 -0.77 12.04
N PRO A 62 5.32 -0.81 13.33
CA PRO A 62 6.64 -1.31 13.74
C PRO A 62 6.92 -2.71 13.21
N ALA A 63 8.11 -2.90 12.62
CA ALA A 63 8.55 -4.17 12.04
C ALA A 63 10.07 -4.33 12.20
N GLY A 64 10.49 -5.13 13.18
CA GLY A 64 11.90 -5.33 13.49
C GLY A 64 12.59 -4.02 13.88
N ARG A 65 13.68 -3.66 13.19
CA ARG A 65 14.45 -2.42 13.39
C ARG A 65 13.95 -1.24 12.55
N SER A 66 12.86 -1.43 11.81
CA SER A 66 12.26 -0.44 10.91
C SER A 66 10.73 -0.44 11.12
N HIS A 67 9.99 0.02 10.11
CA HIS A 67 8.54 -0.07 10.05
C HIS A 67 8.11 -0.34 8.61
N ILE A 68 6.84 -0.72 8.46
CA ILE A 68 6.17 -0.91 7.18
C ILE A 68 4.84 -0.15 7.20
N HIS A 69 4.21 -0.03 6.06
CA HIS A 69 2.84 0.46 5.94
C HIS A 69 1.95 -0.54 5.22
N LYS A 70 0.64 -0.39 5.37
CA LYS A 70 -0.37 -1.09 4.57
C LYS A 70 -0.92 -0.15 3.50
N ILE A 71 -1.27 -0.71 2.35
CA ILE A 71 -1.94 -0.03 1.25
C ILE A 71 -3.18 -0.83 0.90
N LYS A 72 -4.32 -0.14 0.77
CA LYS A 72 -5.53 -0.63 0.13
C LYS A 72 -6.04 0.44 -0.83
N VAL A 73 -6.06 0.15 -2.12
CA VAL A 73 -6.43 1.14 -3.15
C VAL A 73 -7.05 0.46 -4.37
N ASN A 74 -7.89 1.18 -5.10
CA ASN A 74 -8.41 0.74 -6.40
C ASN A 74 -7.56 1.32 -7.53
N THR A 75 -7.42 0.57 -8.61
CA THR A 75 -6.85 1.07 -9.85
C THR A 75 -7.87 1.88 -10.66
N THR A 76 -7.39 2.62 -11.66
CA THR A 76 -8.25 3.32 -12.62
C THR A 76 -9.12 2.33 -13.38
N PHE A 77 -10.35 2.72 -13.69
CA PHE A 77 -11.20 1.96 -14.59
C PHE A 77 -10.70 2.12 -16.04
N ASP A 78 -10.24 1.03 -16.63
CA ASP A 78 -9.84 0.95 -18.04
C ASP A 78 -10.26 -0.41 -18.61
N LEU A 79 -10.50 -0.49 -19.93
CA LEU A 79 -11.00 -1.68 -20.62
C LEU A 79 -12.12 -2.41 -19.85
N ASN A 80 -13.07 -1.62 -19.35
CA ASN A 80 -14.27 -2.07 -18.65
C ASN A 80 -14.05 -2.78 -17.29
N HIS A 81 -12.92 -2.58 -16.61
CA HIS A 81 -12.72 -3.07 -15.24
C HIS A 81 -11.68 -2.26 -14.46
N PHE A 82 -11.56 -2.56 -13.17
CA PHE A 82 -10.51 -2.07 -12.28
C PHE A 82 -10.10 -3.19 -11.34
N HIS A 83 -8.94 -3.07 -10.70
CA HIS A 83 -8.50 -4.02 -9.68
C HIS A 83 -8.35 -3.34 -8.33
N GLU A 84 -8.36 -4.13 -7.26
CA GLU A 84 -7.94 -3.68 -5.93
C GLU A 84 -6.50 -4.11 -5.69
N LEU A 85 -5.73 -3.30 -4.97
CA LEU A 85 -4.39 -3.65 -4.49
C LEU A 85 -4.40 -3.63 -2.96
N ILE A 86 -4.01 -4.75 -2.34
CA ILE A 86 -3.92 -4.90 -0.87
C ILE A 86 -2.53 -5.42 -0.52
N VAL A 87 -1.62 -4.51 -0.19
CA VAL A 87 -0.20 -4.85 0.01
C VAL A 87 0.38 -4.23 1.26
N LYS A 88 1.54 -4.75 1.66
CA LYS A 88 2.41 -4.13 2.65
C LYS A 88 3.65 -3.61 1.96
N THR A 89 4.16 -2.49 2.44
CA THR A 89 5.45 -1.98 1.95
C THR A 89 6.61 -2.81 2.51
N GLY A 90 7.77 -2.70 1.87
CA GLY A 90 9.06 -3.10 2.45
C GLY A 90 9.50 -2.19 3.60
N PRO A 91 10.67 -2.44 4.20
CA PRO A 91 11.25 -1.58 5.25
C PRO A 91 11.56 -0.17 4.72
N ALA A 92 11.69 0.79 5.65
CA ALA A 92 12.10 2.15 5.33
C ALA A 92 13.55 2.22 4.84
N GLU A 93 13.76 2.88 3.70
CA GLU A 93 15.08 3.16 3.12
C GLU A 93 15.34 4.66 3.10
N THR A 94 16.37 5.11 3.84
CA THR A 94 16.71 6.54 3.97
C THR A 94 17.36 7.06 2.69
N VAL A 95 16.81 8.13 2.10
CA VAL A 95 17.30 8.66 0.81
C VAL A 95 18.40 9.72 0.98
N ASN A 96 18.49 10.36 2.13
CA ASN A 96 19.46 11.41 2.46
C ASN A 96 20.31 11.05 3.68
N SER A 97 20.95 9.87 3.67
CA SER A 97 21.69 9.32 4.82
C SER A 97 22.88 10.18 5.31
N ARG A 98 23.33 11.15 4.51
CA ARG A 98 24.40 12.10 4.87
C ARG A 98 23.90 13.30 5.68
N ASP A 99 22.60 13.56 5.68
CA ASP A 99 22.01 14.69 6.40
C ASP A 99 21.89 14.37 7.90
N PRO A 100 21.82 15.39 8.78
CA PRO A 100 21.51 15.18 10.19
C PRO A 100 20.23 14.37 10.37
N ARG A 101 20.20 13.46 11.36
CA ARG A 101 19.03 12.60 11.66
C ARG A 101 17.72 13.39 11.68
N LYS A 102 17.76 14.59 12.29
CA LYS A 102 16.70 15.58 12.20
C LYS A 102 16.76 16.22 10.81
N GLY A 103 15.91 15.75 9.90
CA GLY A 103 15.89 16.16 8.49
C GLY A 103 16.03 14.98 7.51
N GLN A 104 16.36 13.79 8.01
CA GLN A 104 16.31 12.59 7.19
C GLN A 104 14.88 12.22 6.80
N VAL A 105 14.72 11.85 5.53
CA VAL A 105 13.48 11.32 4.95
C VAL A 105 13.77 9.95 4.35
N HIS A 106 12.74 9.12 4.29
CA HIS A 106 12.84 7.76 3.77
C HIS A 106 11.69 7.46 2.81
N VAL A 107 11.85 6.39 2.06
CA VAL A 107 10.84 5.82 1.16
C VAL A 107 10.62 4.36 1.51
N HIS A 108 9.58 3.75 0.93
CA HIS A 108 9.40 2.32 0.96
C HIS A 108 9.22 1.76 -0.46
N PHE A 109 9.86 0.63 -0.73
CA PHE A 109 9.59 -0.17 -1.91
C PHE A 109 8.32 -0.99 -1.73
N VAL A 110 7.55 -1.18 -2.80
CA VAL A 110 6.32 -1.95 -2.80
C VAL A 110 6.31 -2.88 -4.01
N GLU A 111 6.09 -4.16 -3.75
CA GLU A 111 5.90 -5.21 -4.74
C GLU A 111 4.63 -5.98 -4.38
N GLY A 112 3.88 -6.43 -5.38
CA GLY A 112 2.72 -7.28 -5.17
C GLY A 112 1.92 -7.50 -6.45
N GLU A 113 0.72 -8.01 -6.28
CA GLU A 113 -0.23 -8.29 -7.36
C GLU A 113 -1.60 -7.71 -6.99
N THR A 114 -2.36 -7.29 -7.99
CA THR A 114 -3.73 -6.85 -7.81
C THR A 114 -4.69 -8.03 -7.63
N THR A 115 -5.94 -7.76 -7.24
CA THR A 115 -7.00 -8.77 -7.30
C THR A 115 -7.28 -9.20 -8.74
N VAL A 116 -7.85 -10.39 -8.94
CA VAL A 116 -8.29 -10.84 -10.26
C VAL A 116 -9.63 -10.19 -10.62
N ASN A 117 -9.73 -9.59 -11.80
CA ASN A 117 -10.98 -9.02 -12.33
C ASN A 117 -10.97 -9.01 -13.89
N GLY A 118 -12.03 -8.49 -14.50
CA GLY A 118 -12.18 -8.35 -15.94
C GLY A 118 -12.99 -9.47 -16.58
N SER A 119 -13.54 -9.21 -17.78
CA SER A 119 -14.30 -10.21 -18.56
C SER A 119 -13.42 -11.37 -19.03
N VAL A 120 -12.14 -11.08 -19.30
CA VAL A 120 -11.07 -12.09 -19.34
C VAL A 120 -10.38 -12.00 -17.98
N PRO A 121 -10.58 -12.96 -17.06
CA PRO A 121 -10.05 -12.87 -15.71
C PRO A 121 -8.52 -12.82 -15.70
N HIS A 122 -7.94 -11.77 -15.11
CA HIS A 122 -6.50 -11.62 -14.90
C HIS A 122 -6.23 -10.66 -13.74
N ASP A 123 -4.97 -10.56 -13.38
CA ASP A 123 -4.37 -9.63 -12.41
C ASP A 123 -3.17 -8.92 -13.04
N HIS A 124 -2.58 -7.99 -12.29
CA HIS A 124 -1.35 -7.34 -12.66
C HIS A 124 -0.35 -7.33 -11.51
N GLU A 125 0.93 -7.54 -11.85
CA GLU A 125 2.04 -7.20 -10.98
C GLU A 125 2.12 -5.67 -10.76
N VAL A 126 2.63 -5.28 -9.60
CA VAL A 126 2.98 -3.88 -9.29
C VAL A 126 4.37 -3.81 -8.68
N LEU A 127 5.15 -2.82 -9.11
CA LEU A 127 6.43 -2.47 -8.52
C LEU A 127 6.58 -0.96 -8.48
N PHE A 128 6.62 -0.38 -7.28
CA PHE A 128 6.75 1.07 -7.12
C PHE A 128 7.41 1.48 -5.82
N VAL A 129 7.68 2.78 -5.69
CA VAL A 129 8.28 3.40 -4.50
C VAL A 129 7.36 4.50 -4.01
N THR A 130 7.20 4.60 -2.70
CA THR A 130 6.45 5.71 -2.10
C THR A 130 7.23 7.02 -2.22
N LEU A 131 6.53 8.17 -2.15
CA LEU A 131 7.20 9.45 -2.01
C LEU A 131 7.86 9.56 -0.64
N ALA A 132 8.92 10.37 -0.56
CA ALA A 132 9.69 10.53 0.66
C ALA A 132 8.86 11.19 1.77
N ALA A 133 8.96 10.68 3.00
CA ALA A 133 8.37 11.29 4.18
C ALA A 133 9.39 11.34 5.33
N PRO A 134 9.20 12.23 6.33
CA PRO A 134 10.05 12.27 7.51
C PRO A 134 10.00 10.96 8.30
N ASN A 135 11.09 10.66 9.02
CA ASN A 135 11.07 9.60 10.04
C ASN A 135 10.00 9.88 11.11
N PRO A 136 9.42 8.83 11.74
CA PRO A 136 8.47 9.03 12.82
C PRO A 136 9.10 9.86 13.94
N PRO A 137 8.35 10.76 14.61
CA PRO A 137 8.87 11.51 15.74
C PRO A 137 9.45 10.54 16.77
N ASN A 138 10.68 10.81 17.22
CA ASN A 138 11.37 9.96 18.21
C ASN A 138 10.42 9.57 19.34
N LYS A 139 10.31 8.26 19.63
CA LYS A 139 9.92 7.80 20.95
C LYS A 139 11.10 7.86 21.90
#